data_AF-A0A8S2YFF0-F1
#
_entry.id   AF-A0A8S2YFF0-F1
#
_cell.length_a   1.000
_cell.length_b   1.000
_cell.length_c   1.000
_cell.angle_alpha   90.00
_cell.angle_beta   90.00
_cell.angle_gamma   90.00
#
_symmetry.space_group_name_H-M   'P 1'
#
loop_
_entity.id
_entity.type
_entity.pdbx_description
1 polymer ?
#
loop_
_entity_poly.entity_id
_entity_poly.type
_entity_poly.pdbx_seq_one_letter_code
_entity_poly.pdbx_strand_id
1 'polypeptide(L)'
;MYACVQRRERLSILLDTLSERHSEEKSYKQNRSNAMLLLYIFINLVGSLVAFDITIENYTVPVSGKCILTCYIAEVRSFKVLWQKIDRINQGGNQTFDEQQEQLTLIAFDGTVYSNKDHYRLESDYVGSYNLIIDRVNEDDQGEYQCQINTEPRKTKRIFLTVQVPPRIVDFRPNPPLISIRSGISLTLLCRAEGTPLPHIRWRIRDIDMNRIDSLPPENSNIWFISAVTTNFPHTVECIADNGVLPASNRIFTISVEIPPIVMINNDLIQSQLYQNVTLDCSILSRPLARIYWEKNGQIIDDSKMTSTQINQTLSINQLKVQINDDDDFGKYNCIAENIHGRKEAFVYLL
;
A
#
# COMPACT_ATOMS: atom_id res chain seq x y z
N MET A 1 13.84 -1.94 15.99
CA MET A 1 14.26 -3.21 15.36
C MET A 1 13.09 -4.18 15.50
N TYR A 2 12.43 -4.55 14.40
CA TYR A 2 11.28 -5.43 14.46
C TYR A 2 11.75 -6.87 14.76
N ALA A 3 11.09 -7.53 15.72
CA ALA A 3 11.40 -8.88 16.15
C ALA A 3 10.46 -9.88 15.47
N CYS A 4 10.98 -11.07 15.22
CA CYS A 4 10.24 -12.16 14.60
C CYS A 4 9.16 -12.71 15.53
N VAL A 5 7.97 -12.95 14.99
CA VAL A 5 6.83 -13.47 15.74
C VAL A 5 6.62 -14.93 15.38
N GLN A 6 6.70 -15.81 16.37
CA GLN A 6 6.36 -17.23 16.24
C GLN A 6 4.84 -17.41 16.40
N ARG A 7 4.18 -17.99 15.40
CA ARG A 7 2.76 -18.34 15.47
C ARG A 7 2.63 -19.83 15.76
N ARG A 8 2.27 -20.19 17.00
CA ARG A 8 1.87 -21.56 17.34
C ARG A 8 0.38 -21.72 17.06
N GLU A 9 0.01 -22.55 16.10
CA GLU A 9 -1.37 -23.01 15.98
C GLU A 9 -1.67 -23.91 17.18
N ARG A 10 -2.57 -23.50 18.08
CA ARG A 10 -3.08 -24.38 19.14
C ARG A 10 -3.93 -25.47 18.50
N LEU A 11 -3.31 -26.58 18.12
CA LEU A 11 -4.01 -27.85 18.12
C LEU A 11 -4.17 -28.26 19.59
N SER A 12 -5.34 -27.96 20.16
CA SER A 12 -5.78 -28.58 21.41
C SER A 12 -6.02 -30.06 21.15
N ILE A 13 -4.99 -30.88 21.34
CA ILE A 13 -5.14 -32.32 21.49
C ILE A 13 -4.83 -32.63 22.96
N LEU A 14 -5.81 -33.27 23.62
CA LEU A 14 -5.79 -33.64 25.02
C LEU A 14 -4.48 -34.35 25.42
N LEU A 15 -3.74 -33.74 26.35
CA LEU A 15 -2.84 -34.47 27.25
C LEU A 15 -3.61 -34.78 28.54
N ASP A 16 -4.56 -35.71 28.45
CA ASP A 16 -5.09 -36.42 29.61
C ASP A 16 -4.78 -37.90 29.43
N THR A 17 -3.66 -38.34 29.99
CA THR A 17 -3.42 -39.72 30.42
C THR A 17 -2.02 -39.76 31.02
N LEU A 18 -1.85 -39.30 32.27
CA LEU A 18 -0.74 -39.70 33.15
C LEU A 18 -0.93 -39.18 34.60
N SER A 19 -2.17 -39.11 35.10
CA SER A 19 -2.44 -38.68 36.50
C SER A 19 -3.43 -39.57 37.25
N GLU A 20 -3.59 -40.84 36.89
CA GLU A 20 -4.41 -41.75 37.71
C GLU A 20 -3.97 -43.21 37.51
N ARG A 21 -3.00 -43.64 38.32
CA ARG A 21 -3.00 -44.98 38.97
C ARG A 21 -1.81 -45.11 39.92
N HIS A 22 -2.03 -44.59 41.12
CA HIS A 22 -1.31 -45.01 42.32
C HIS A 22 -2.34 -45.64 43.26
N SER A 23 -2.51 -46.96 43.18
CA SER A 23 -2.92 -47.80 44.30
C SER A 23 -2.87 -49.26 43.86
N GLU A 24 -1.80 -49.96 44.21
CA GLU A 24 -1.86 -51.17 45.05
C GLU A 24 -0.51 -51.87 45.03
N GLU A 25 0.22 -51.70 46.13
CA GLU A 25 1.26 -52.63 46.55
C GLU A 25 0.67 -54.04 46.69
N LYS A 26 1.33 -55.05 46.12
CA LYS A 26 1.52 -56.35 46.78
C LYS A 26 2.56 -57.22 46.07
N SER A 27 3.37 -57.88 46.89
CA SER A 27 4.23 -59.04 46.60
C SER A 27 5.70 -58.76 46.22
N TYR A 28 6.45 -58.51 47.29
CA TYR A 28 7.90 -58.63 47.37
C TYR A 28 8.31 -60.12 47.34
N LYS A 29 8.33 -60.75 46.16
CA LYS A 29 9.07 -62.01 45.88
C LYS A 29 9.17 -62.35 44.38
N GLN A 30 9.47 -61.34 43.55
CA GLN A 30 9.80 -61.52 42.13
C GLN A 30 10.91 -60.52 41.71
N ASN A 31 11.90 -60.29 42.59
CA ASN A 31 12.61 -59.00 42.64
C ASN A 31 13.98 -58.94 41.92
N ARG A 32 14.29 -59.90 41.03
CA ARG A 32 15.48 -59.81 40.14
C ARG A 32 15.11 -59.77 38.66
N SER A 33 14.20 -60.64 38.21
CA SER A 33 13.73 -60.62 36.81
C SER A 33 12.81 -59.42 36.52
N ASN A 34 11.95 -59.01 37.45
CA ASN A 34 11.09 -57.84 37.24
C ASN A 34 11.87 -56.53 37.35
N ALA A 35 12.91 -56.46 38.19
CA ALA A 35 13.79 -55.30 38.24
C ALA A 35 14.60 -55.16 36.95
N MET A 36 15.08 -56.27 36.36
CA MET A 36 15.77 -56.24 35.08
C MET A 36 14.81 -55.95 33.91
N LEU A 37 13.58 -56.49 33.94
CA LEU A 37 12.54 -56.20 32.95
C LEU A 37 12.04 -54.75 33.06
N LEU A 38 11.84 -54.23 34.28
CA LEU A 38 11.50 -52.83 34.51
C LEU A 38 12.67 -51.92 34.14
N LEU A 39 13.92 -52.28 34.45
CA LEU A 39 15.09 -51.53 33.99
C LEU A 39 15.22 -51.59 32.45
N TYR A 40 14.92 -52.72 31.81
CA TYR A 40 14.89 -52.85 30.35
C TYR A 40 13.76 -52.02 29.75
N ILE A 41 12.55 -52.04 30.33
CA ILE A 41 11.41 -51.22 29.92
C ILE A 41 11.71 -49.74 30.17
N PHE A 42 12.34 -49.37 31.29
CA PHE A 42 12.76 -48.00 31.60
C PHE A 42 13.88 -47.55 30.66
N ILE A 43 14.87 -48.40 30.34
CA ILE A 43 15.91 -48.12 29.34
C ILE A 43 15.30 -47.99 27.93
N ASN A 44 14.26 -48.76 27.60
CA ASN A 44 13.57 -48.67 26.30
C ASN A 44 12.57 -47.51 26.23
N LEU A 45 11.92 -47.11 27.34
CA LEU A 45 11.04 -45.93 27.40
C LEU A 45 11.85 -44.62 27.51
N VAL A 46 12.97 -44.63 28.24
CA VAL A 46 13.92 -43.51 28.34
C VAL A 46 14.84 -43.45 27.11
N GLY A 47 14.99 -44.56 26.39
CA GLY A 47 15.82 -44.70 25.19
C GLY A 47 15.32 -43.96 23.95
N SER A 48 14.14 -43.34 24.00
CA SER A 48 13.52 -42.68 22.83
C SER A 48 12.88 -41.32 23.15
N LEU A 49 13.47 -40.53 24.05
CA LEU A 49 12.82 -39.32 24.57
C LEU A 49 12.95 -38.04 23.73
N VAL A 50 13.81 -37.98 22.70
CA VAL A 50 13.79 -36.80 21.82
C VAL A 50 12.65 -36.92 20.82
N ALA A 51 11.46 -36.41 21.07
CA ALA A 51 10.44 -36.24 20.03
C ALA A 51 10.44 -34.79 19.57
N PHE A 52 10.69 -34.53 18.29
CA PHE A 52 10.24 -33.26 17.70
C PHE A 52 8.74 -33.36 17.43
N ASP A 53 8.01 -32.29 17.69
CA ASP A 53 6.64 -32.15 17.20
C ASP A 53 6.66 -32.19 15.65
N ILE A 54 5.67 -32.83 15.05
CA ILE A 54 5.52 -32.98 13.60
C ILE A 54 4.94 -31.69 12.99
N THR A 55 4.47 -30.76 13.82
CA THR A 55 3.95 -29.46 13.36
C THR A 55 5.08 -28.55 12.88
N ILE A 56 4.88 -27.93 11.71
CA ILE A 56 5.77 -26.90 11.18
C ILE A 56 5.56 -25.62 11.98
N GLU A 57 6.62 -25.04 12.52
CA GLU A 57 6.52 -23.75 13.23
C GLU A 57 6.62 -22.59 12.25
N ASN A 58 5.64 -21.68 12.29
CA ASN A 58 5.61 -20.52 11.42
C ASN A 58 6.18 -19.28 12.13
N TYR A 59 7.12 -18.62 11.46
CA TYR A 59 7.75 -17.38 11.89
C TYR A 59 7.46 -16.28 10.88
N THR A 60 7.23 -15.07 11.35
CA THR A 60 7.01 -13.91 10.49
C THR A 60 7.85 -12.74 10.95
N VAL A 61 8.54 -12.07 10.03
CA VAL A 61 9.40 -10.93 10.32
C VAL A 61 9.39 -9.92 9.17
N PRO A 62 9.34 -8.60 9.46
CA PRO A 62 9.56 -7.58 8.44
C PRO A 62 11.00 -7.60 7.91
N VAL A 63 11.18 -7.20 6.65
CA VAL A 63 12.52 -6.96 6.07
C VAL A 63 13.36 -6.03 6.95
N SER A 64 14.67 -6.23 6.92
CA SER A 64 15.66 -5.62 7.83
C SER A 64 15.46 -5.92 9.32
N GLY A 65 14.46 -6.73 9.69
CA GLY A 65 14.25 -7.21 11.04
C GLY A 65 15.28 -8.24 11.48
N LYS A 66 15.12 -8.74 12.71
CA LYS A 66 15.91 -9.84 13.27
C LYS A 66 14.99 -11.02 13.55
N CYS A 67 15.33 -12.19 13.04
CA CYS A 67 14.63 -13.44 13.36
C CYS A 67 15.51 -14.44 14.09
N ILE A 68 14.91 -15.17 15.02
CA ILE A 68 15.55 -16.20 15.83
C ILE A 68 14.71 -17.46 15.63
N LEU A 69 15.23 -18.39 14.82
CA LEU A 69 14.60 -19.69 14.62
C LEU A 69 15.11 -20.63 15.71
N THR A 70 14.23 -21.14 16.54
CA THR A 70 14.61 -21.91 17.73
C THR A 70 14.31 -23.39 17.56
N CYS A 71 15.37 -24.19 17.63
CA CYS A 71 15.26 -25.63 17.75
C CYS A 71 15.46 -26.02 19.21
N TYR A 72 14.38 -26.41 19.88
CA TYR A 72 14.40 -26.83 21.29
C TYR A 72 14.56 -28.34 21.39
N ILE A 73 15.52 -28.79 22.21
CA ILE A 73 15.84 -30.20 22.47
C ILE A 73 15.75 -30.42 23.98
N ALA A 74 14.74 -31.18 24.42
CA ALA A 74 14.44 -31.38 25.84
C ALA A 74 15.42 -32.31 26.59
N GLU A 75 16.29 -33.05 25.88
CA GLU A 75 17.14 -34.09 26.47
C GLU A 75 18.60 -33.62 26.62
N VAL A 76 19.21 -33.89 27.79
CA VAL A 76 20.55 -33.42 28.25
C VAL A 76 21.72 -34.09 27.51
N ARG A 77 21.50 -34.74 26.36
CA ARG A 77 22.60 -35.30 25.57
C ARG A 77 23.23 -34.21 24.70
N SER A 78 24.55 -34.27 24.50
CA SER A 78 25.30 -33.38 23.61
C SER A 78 25.02 -33.69 22.12
N PHE A 79 23.78 -33.55 21.69
CA PHE A 79 23.41 -33.71 20.28
C PHE A 79 24.05 -32.59 19.45
N LYS A 80 24.53 -32.98 18.27
CA LYS A 80 24.99 -32.04 17.26
C LYS A 80 23.79 -31.61 16.43
N VAL A 81 23.61 -30.28 16.32
CA VAL A 81 22.53 -29.68 15.54
C VAL A 81 23.05 -29.26 14.18
N LEU A 82 22.32 -29.68 13.16
CA LEU A 82 22.50 -29.31 11.76
C LEU A 82 21.35 -28.39 11.35
N TRP A 83 21.68 -27.18 10.90
CA TRP A 83 20.74 -26.26 10.28
C TRP A 83 20.85 -26.33 8.75
N GLN A 84 19.71 -26.47 8.08
CA GLN A 84 19.60 -26.53 6.63
C GLN A 84 18.46 -25.64 6.14
N LYS A 85 18.61 -25.05 4.96
CA LYS A 85 17.48 -24.45 4.20
C LYS A 85 16.94 -25.51 3.24
N ILE A 86 15.62 -25.61 3.14
CA ILE A 86 14.95 -26.51 2.19
C ILE A 86 14.54 -25.69 0.98
N ASP A 87 15.15 -25.98 -0.16
CA ASP A 87 14.83 -25.38 -1.45
C ASP A 87 14.02 -26.39 -2.27
N ARG A 88 12.79 -26.04 -2.66
CA ARG A 88 11.93 -26.90 -3.47
C ARG A 88 12.22 -26.65 -4.95
N ILE A 89 12.65 -27.68 -5.67
CA ILE A 89 12.96 -27.58 -7.09
C ILE A 89 11.80 -28.17 -7.89
N ASN A 90 11.22 -27.35 -8.77
CA ASN A 90 10.32 -27.85 -9.80
C ASN A 90 11.17 -28.47 -10.90
N GLN A 91 11.18 -29.81 -11.03
CA GLN A 91 11.72 -30.43 -12.24
C GLN A 91 10.79 -30.07 -13.40
N GLY A 92 11.26 -29.22 -14.31
CA GLY A 92 10.55 -28.88 -15.53
C GLY A 92 10.34 -30.12 -16.39
N GLY A 93 9.12 -30.66 -16.37
CA GLY A 93 8.67 -31.76 -17.22
C GLY A 93 7.21 -32.08 -16.92
N ASN A 94 6.45 -32.46 -17.94
CA ASN A 94 5.06 -32.93 -17.83
C ASN A 94 4.96 -34.23 -16.99
N GLN A 95 5.26 -34.16 -15.70
CA GLN A 95 5.05 -35.24 -14.75
C GLN A 95 4.20 -34.71 -13.59
N THR A 96 3.30 -35.58 -13.15
CA THR A 96 2.28 -35.37 -12.13
C THR A 96 2.85 -34.70 -10.87
N PHE A 97 2.08 -33.75 -10.34
CA PHE A 97 2.36 -32.78 -9.27
C PHE A 97 2.85 -33.33 -7.91
N ASP A 98 3.24 -34.60 -7.77
CA ASP A 98 3.34 -35.28 -6.46
C ASP A 98 4.75 -35.61 -5.95
N GLU A 99 5.84 -35.32 -6.67
CA GLU A 99 7.20 -35.49 -6.14
C GLU A 99 8.06 -34.23 -6.38
N GLN A 100 7.84 -33.18 -5.59
CA GLN A 100 8.78 -32.07 -5.50
C GLN A 100 10.05 -32.55 -4.79
N GLN A 101 11.16 -32.64 -5.51
CA GLN A 101 12.44 -32.99 -4.91
C GLN A 101 12.95 -31.82 -4.06
N GLU A 102 13.19 -32.09 -2.77
CA GLU A 102 13.77 -31.12 -1.83
C GLU A 102 15.30 -31.14 -1.91
N GLN A 103 15.89 -29.97 -2.13
CA GLN A 103 17.33 -29.76 -2.00
C GLN A 103 17.61 -29.13 -0.63
N LEU A 104 18.51 -29.76 0.15
CA LEU A 104 18.90 -29.28 1.47
C LEU A 104 20.23 -28.51 1.38
N THR A 105 20.18 -27.20 1.59
CA THR A 105 21.36 -26.32 1.63
C THR A 105 21.90 -26.26 3.05
N LEU A 106 23.17 -26.64 3.26
CA LEU A 106 23.84 -26.56 4.57
C LEU A 106 23.98 -25.10 5.01
N ILE A 107 23.42 -24.76 6.17
CA ILE A 107 23.58 -23.43 6.78
C ILE A 107 24.68 -23.49 7.84
N ALA A 108 24.54 -24.38 8.81
CA ALA A 108 25.43 -24.45 9.96
C ALA A 108 25.42 -25.85 10.59
N PHE A 109 26.54 -26.24 11.19
CA PHE A 109 26.67 -27.51 11.89
C PHE A 109 27.57 -27.35 13.11
N ASP A 110 27.13 -27.86 14.26
CA ASP A 110 27.94 -27.99 15.48
C ASP A 110 28.63 -26.68 15.90
N GLY A 111 27.86 -25.59 15.92
CA GLY A 111 28.34 -24.25 16.32
C GLY A 111 29.06 -23.45 15.22
N THR A 112 29.26 -24.03 14.02
CA THR A 112 29.93 -23.35 12.90
C THR A 112 28.96 -23.05 11.76
N VAL A 113 28.95 -21.82 11.27
CA VAL A 113 28.17 -21.41 10.08
C VAL A 113 29.00 -21.67 8.81
N TYR A 114 28.39 -22.34 7.83
CA TYR A 114 28.99 -22.67 6.53
C TYR A 114 28.34 -21.92 5.35
N SER A 115 27.19 -21.28 5.58
CA SER A 115 26.53 -20.42 4.60
C SER A 115 27.44 -19.27 4.15
N ASN A 116 27.33 -18.86 2.89
CA ASN A 116 27.98 -17.67 2.35
C ASN A 116 27.31 -16.35 2.78
N LYS A 117 26.14 -16.44 3.44
CA LYS A 117 25.43 -15.27 3.97
C LYS A 117 26.03 -14.83 5.30
N ASP A 118 26.49 -13.59 5.36
CA ASP A 118 27.19 -12.99 6.52
C ASP A 118 26.26 -12.64 7.71
N HIS A 119 24.96 -12.69 7.49
CA HIS A 119 23.94 -12.31 8.46
C HIS A 119 23.36 -13.48 9.28
N TYR A 120 23.89 -14.69 9.10
CA TYR A 120 23.53 -15.87 9.88
C TYR A 120 24.47 -16.04 11.06
N ARG A 121 23.90 -16.26 12.25
CA ARG A 121 24.64 -16.49 13.50
C ARG A 121 24.01 -17.61 14.29
N LEU A 122 24.81 -18.29 15.09
CA LEU A 122 24.34 -19.30 16.02
C LEU A 122 24.42 -18.79 17.46
N GLU A 123 23.40 -19.13 18.24
CA GLU A 123 23.37 -18.96 19.69
C GLU A 123 22.73 -20.20 20.30
N SER A 124 23.36 -20.78 21.31
CA SER A 124 22.80 -21.92 22.04
C SER A 124 22.82 -21.63 23.53
N ASP A 125 21.75 -22.02 24.23
CA ASP A 125 21.71 -21.92 25.69
C ASP A 125 22.00 -23.28 26.35
N TYR A 126 22.26 -23.26 27.67
CA TYR A 126 22.47 -24.48 28.47
C TYR A 126 21.15 -25.26 28.71
N VAL A 127 20.02 -24.77 28.22
CA VAL A 127 18.66 -25.28 28.46
C VAL A 127 18.13 -26.07 27.26
N GLY A 128 18.97 -26.27 26.22
CA GLY A 128 18.64 -27.08 25.06
C GLY A 128 18.05 -26.30 23.88
N SER A 129 18.12 -24.96 23.88
CA SER A 129 17.76 -24.14 22.74
C SER A 129 18.96 -23.96 21.81
N TYR A 130 18.79 -24.33 20.54
CA TYR A 130 19.75 -24.13 19.48
C TYR A 130 19.14 -23.16 18.47
N ASN A 131 19.63 -21.92 18.46
CA ASN A 131 19.04 -20.83 17.71
C ASN A 131 19.86 -20.53 16.45
N LEU A 132 19.17 -20.45 15.31
CA LEU A 132 19.67 -19.79 14.12
C LEU A 132 19.15 -18.35 14.11
N ILE A 133 20.06 -17.40 14.28
CA ILE A 133 19.78 -15.97 14.23
C ILE A 133 20.02 -15.50 12.81
N ILE A 134 19.03 -14.81 12.25
CA ILE A 134 19.09 -14.13 10.96
C ILE A 134 18.97 -12.63 11.25
N ASP A 135 20.08 -11.92 11.18
CA ASP A 135 20.11 -10.45 11.29
C ASP A 135 19.78 -9.83 9.92
N ARG A 136 19.20 -8.61 9.91
CA ARG A 136 18.91 -7.88 8.66
C ARG A 136 18.22 -8.76 7.60
N VAL A 137 17.12 -9.41 7.99
CA VAL A 137 16.38 -10.35 7.14
C VAL A 137 16.01 -9.71 5.80
N ASN A 138 16.21 -10.42 4.70
CA ASN A 138 15.81 -10.00 3.36
C ASN A 138 14.84 -11.02 2.71
N GLU A 139 14.32 -10.70 1.53
CA GLU A 139 13.33 -11.55 0.84
C GLU A 139 13.87 -12.94 0.50
N ASP A 140 15.17 -13.09 0.23
CA ASP A 140 15.82 -14.38 -0.08
C ASP A 140 15.95 -15.29 1.14
N ASP A 141 15.67 -14.79 2.35
CA ASP A 141 15.62 -15.60 3.57
C ASP A 141 14.27 -16.28 3.75
N GLN A 142 13.24 -15.88 3.01
CA GLN A 142 11.95 -16.56 3.04
C GLN A 142 12.09 -18.03 2.65
N GLY A 143 11.32 -18.90 3.31
CA GLY A 143 11.23 -20.32 2.98
C GLY A 143 11.30 -21.22 4.20
N GLU A 144 11.51 -22.50 3.92
CA GLU A 144 11.50 -23.56 4.91
C GLU A 144 12.93 -23.87 5.38
N TYR A 145 13.08 -24.01 6.69
CA TYR A 145 14.31 -24.31 7.39
C TYR A 145 14.13 -25.62 8.16
N GLN A 146 15.21 -26.36 8.29
CA GLN A 146 15.24 -27.62 9.02
C GLN A 146 16.36 -27.61 10.05
N CYS A 147 16.00 -27.94 11.29
CA CYS A 147 16.94 -28.35 12.32
C CYS A 147 16.95 -29.88 12.37
N GLN A 148 18.11 -30.51 12.17
CA GLN A 148 18.29 -31.95 12.28
C GLN A 148 19.26 -32.27 13.42
N ILE A 149 18.99 -33.33 14.16
CA ILE A 149 19.87 -33.85 15.20
C ILE A 149 20.45 -35.20 14.81
N ASN A 150 21.63 -35.52 15.33
CA ASN A 150 22.36 -36.76 15.08
C ASN A 150 21.84 -37.96 15.90
N THR A 151 20.53 -38.23 15.83
CA THR A 151 19.91 -39.44 16.38
C THR A 151 19.81 -40.55 15.33
N GLU A 152 19.61 -41.78 15.79
CA GLU A 152 19.27 -42.92 14.94
C GLU A 152 17.89 -43.47 15.37
N PRO A 153 16.83 -43.36 14.55
CA PRO A 153 16.77 -42.65 13.27
C PRO A 153 16.91 -41.13 13.44
N ARG A 154 17.29 -40.43 12.36
CA ARG A 154 17.44 -38.98 12.35
C ARG A 154 16.12 -38.30 12.66
N LYS A 155 16.16 -37.28 13.51
CA LYS A 155 14.99 -36.47 13.86
C LYS A 155 15.18 -35.05 13.37
N THR A 156 14.11 -34.48 12.84
CA THR A 156 14.11 -33.18 12.17
C THR A 156 12.94 -32.33 12.64
N LYS A 157 13.17 -31.03 12.81
CA LYS A 157 12.14 -30.03 13.05
C LYS A 157 12.12 -29.06 11.87
N ARG A 158 10.95 -28.85 11.27
CA ARG A 158 10.73 -27.92 10.16
C ARG A 158 10.15 -26.60 10.65
N ILE A 159 10.64 -25.51 10.08
CA ILE A 159 10.29 -24.14 10.45
C ILE A 159 10.09 -23.36 9.16
N PHE A 160 9.00 -22.61 9.04
CA PHE A 160 8.75 -21.77 7.88
C PHE A 160 8.89 -20.30 8.25
N LEU A 161 9.77 -19.58 7.55
CA LEU A 161 9.98 -18.15 7.72
C LEU A 161 9.25 -17.38 6.61
N THR A 162 8.29 -16.55 6.98
CA THR A 162 7.63 -15.58 6.10
C THR A 162 8.26 -14.20 6.28
N VAL A 163 8.66 -13.57 5.18
CA VAL A 163 9.26 -12.23 5.20
C VAL A 163 8.23 -11.21 4.74
N GLN A 164 8.00 -10.19 5.57
CA GLN A 164 7.04 -9.13 5.33
C GLN A 164 7.72 -7.91 4.73
N VAL A 165 7.19 -7.41 3.62
CA VAL A 165 7.71 -6.24 2.89
C VAL A 165 6.65 -5.14 2.94
N PRO A 166 6.98 -3.94 3.44
CA PRO A 166 6.07 -2.79 3.41
C PRO A 166 5.54 -2.49 2.00
N PRO A 167 4.36 -1.89 1.87
CA PRO A 167 3.78 -1.55 0.59
C PRO A 167 4.62 -0.46 -0.10
N ARG A 168 4.75 -0.54 -1.42
CA ARG A 168 5.39 0.45 -2.27
C ARG A 168 4.55 0.69 -3.51
N ILE A 169 4.13 1.94 -3.76
CA ILE A 169 3.43 2.33 -4.98
C ILE A 169 4.44 2.39 -6.15
N VAL A 170 4.17 1.69 -7.26
CA VAL A 170 5.13 1.43 -8.35
C VAL A 170 4.74 2.02 -9.71
N ASP A 171 3.87 3.03 -9.75
CA ASP A 171 3.44 3.60 -11.04
C ASP A 171 4.62 4.22 -11.84
N PHE A 172 4.90 3.63 -13.00
CA PHE A 172 6.02 3.92 -13.91
C PHE A 172 5.83 5.14 -14.82
N ARG A 173 4.78 5.95 -14.65
CA ARG A 173 4.70 7.23 -15.37
C ARG A 173 5.25 8.33 -14.46
N PRO A 174 6.15 9.21 -14.95
CA PRO A 174 6.35 10.52 -14.33
C PRO A 174 5.04 11.31 -14.55
N ASN A 175 3.99 10.93 -13.83
CA ASN A 175 2.73 11.64 -13.90
C ASN A 175 2.93 12.90 -13.09
N PRO A 176 2.71 14.10 -13.66
CA PRO A 176 2.79 15.32 -12.89
C PRO A 176 1.84 15.21 -11.68
N PRO A 177 2.19 15.84 -10.55
CA PRO A 177 1.29 15.96 -9.40
C PRO A 177 -0.06 16.57 -9.81
N LEU A 178 -0.12 17.28 -10.95
CA LEU A 178 -1.29 17.96 -11.50
C LEU A 178 -1.84 17.28 -12.76
N ILE A 179 -3.10 16.87 -12.73
CA ILE A 179 -3.88 16.40 -13.89
C ILE A 179 -4.83 17.51 -14.32
N SER A 180 -4.62 18.11 -15.48
CA SER A 180 -5.57 19.03 -16.11
C SER A 180 -6.57 18.25 -16.96
N ILE A 181 -7.87 18.46 -16.73
CA ILE A 181 -8.93 17.79 -17.47
C ILE A 181 -10.13 18.72 -17.70
N ARG A 182 -10.67 18.73 -18.91
CA ARG A 182 -11.87 19.50 -19.22
C ARG A 182 -13.11 18.89 -18.54
N SER A 183 -13.98 19.75 -17.99
CA SER A 183 -15.28 19.35 -17.44
C SER A 183 -16.11 18.54 -18.45
N GLY A 184 -16.76 17.48 -17.97
CA GLY A 184 -17.55 16.54 -18.76
C GLY A 184 -16.78 15.36 -19.37
N ILE A 185 -15.44 15.37 -19.31
CA ILE A 185 -14.59 14.28 -19.81
C ILE A 185 -14.38 13.21 -18.73
N SER A 186 -14.21 11.96 -19.13
CA SER A 186 -13.92 10.85 -18.23
C SER A 186 -12.47 10.88 -17.72
N LEU A 187 -12.26 10.44 -16.49
CA LEU A 187 -10.96 10.36 -15.83
C LEU A 187 -10.75 8.96 -15.26
N THR A 188 -9.54 8.41 -15.42
CA THR A 188 -9.14 7.16 -14.77
C THR A 188 -7.91 7.42 -13.91
N LEU A 189 -8.04 7.16 -12.61
CA LEU A 189 -6.93 7.19 -11.67
C LEU A 189 -6.46 5.76 -11.41
N LEU A 190 -5.17 5.53 -11.56
CA LEU A 190 -4.53 4.24 -11.30
C LEU A 190 -3.56 4.39 -10.12
N CYS A 191 -3.60 3.43 -9.21
CA CYS A 191 -2.66 3.33 -8.10
C CYS A 191 -2.31 1.86 -7.88
N ARG A 192 -1.11 1.46 -8.33
CA ARG A 192 -0.62 0.09 -8.19
C ARG A 192 0.49 0.02 -7.15
N ALA A 193 0.41 -0.96 -6.25
CA ALA A 193 1.41 -1.17 -5.21
C ALA A 193 1.90 -2.62 -5.17
N GLU A 194 3.14 -2.77 -4.74
CA GLU A 194 3.82 -4.04 -4.45
C GLU A 194 4.07 -4.13 -2.94
N GLY A 195 4.24 -5.34 -2.43
CA GLY A 195 4.51 -5.60 -1.01
C GLY A 195 4.11 -7.03 -0.65
N THR A 196 4.55 -7.48 0.51
CA THR A 196 4.25 -8.83 1.02
C THR A 196 3.76 -8.71 2.46
N PRO A 197 2.49 -9.02 2.77
CA PRO A 197 1.44 -9.50 1.87
C PRO A 197 1.05 -8.50 0.77
N LEU A 198 0.32 -8.95 -0.26
CA LEU A 198 -0.14 -8.08 -1.34
C LEU A 198 -0.96 -6.91 -0.78
N PRO A 199 -0.60 -5.63 -1.08
CA PRO A 199 -1.32 -4.49 -0.53
C PRO A 199 -2.72 -4.32 -1.09
N HIS A 200 -3.65 -3.88 -0.24
CA HIS A 200 -4.95 -3.36 -0.67
C HIS A 200 -4.88 -1.85 -0.87
N ILE A 201 -5.66 -1.33 -1.80
CA ILE A 201 -5.69 0.09 -2.15
C ILE A 201 -6.99 0.71 -1.64
N ARG A 202 -6.87 1.83 -0.94
CA ARG A 202 -7.99 2.68 -0.54
C ARG A 202 -7.80 4.09 -1.05
N TRP A 203 -8.88 4.68 -1.55
CA TRP A 203 -8.90 6.07 -2.01
C TRP A 203 -9.47 6.98 -0.93
N ARG A 204 -8.87 8.16 -0.77
CA ARG A 204 -9.28 9.20 0.17
C ARG A 204 -9.36 10.53 -0.56
N ILE A 205 -10.47 11.23 -0.37
CA ILE A 205 -10.64 12.62 -0.79
C ILE A 205 -10.19 13.52 0.36
N ARG A 206 -9.31 14.50 0.10
CA ARG A 206 -8.78 15.36 1.18
C ARG A 206 -9.58 16.63 1.42
N ASP A 207 -10.27 17.15 0.40
CA ASP A 207 -10.72 18.54 0.39
C ASP A 207 -12.26 18.72 0.37
N ILE A 208 -13.06 17.66 0.57
CA ILE A 208 -14.53 17.73 0.42
C ILE A 208 -15.28 16.89 1.46
N ASP A 209 -16.37 17.44 2.01
CA ASP A 209 -17.46 16.69 2.64
C ASP A 209 -18.04 15.71 1.62
N MET A 210 -17.93 14.39 1.86
CA MET A 210 -18.27 13.33 0.89
C MET A 210 -19.71 13.36 0.34
N ASN A 211 -20.58 14.23 0.84
CA ASN A 211 -21.99 14.39 0.46
C ASN A 211 -22.21 15.11 -0.89
N ARG A 212 -21.17 15.45 -1.66
CA ARG A 212 -21.28 16.27 -2.89
C ARG A 212 -20.61 15.68 -4.15
N ILE A 213 -20.27 14.40 -4.14
CA ILE A 213 -19.51 13.79 -5.24
C ILE A 213 -20.37 12.71 -5.91
N ASP A 214 -20.68 12.91 -7.18
CA ASP A 214 -21.49 11.97 -7.99
C ASP A 214 -20.76 10.63 -8.27
N SER A 215 -19.45 10.58 -8.05
CA SER A 215 -18.62 9.39 -8.20
C SER A 215 -17.85 9.08 -6.90
N LEU A 216 -18.36 8.15 -6.10
CA LEU A 216 -17.64 7.69 -4.92
C LEU A 216 -16.43 6.82 -5.32
N PRO A 217 -15.34 6.84 -4.53
CA PRO A 217 -14.22 5.95 -4.76
C PRO A 217 -14.65 4.49 -4.62
N PRO A 218 -14.10 3.58 -5.44
CA PRO A 218 -14.33 2.15 -5.29
C PRO A 218 -13.61 1.60 -4.07
N GLU A 219 -14.23 0.61 -3.42
CA GLU A 219 -13.58 -0.16 -2.35
C GLU A 219 -12.53 -1.11 -2.92
N ASN A 220 -11.35 -1.16 -2.30
CA ASN A 220 -10.29 -2.13 -2.57
C ASN A 220 -9.86 -2.25 -4.05
N SER A 221 -10.05 -1.19 -4.84
CA SER A 221 -9.69 -1.15 -6.25
C SER A 221 -8.47 -0.28 -6.47
N ASN A 222 -7.53 -0.78 -7.27
CA ASN A 222 -6.38 -0.04 -7.78
C ASN A 222 -6.77 1.00 -8.86
N ILE A 223 -8.00 0.94 -9.39
CA ILE A 223 -8.51 1.83 -10.43
C ILE A 223 -9.75 2.55 -9.93
N TRP A 224 -9.77 3.88 -10.05
CA TRP A 224 -10.97 4.69 -9.89
C TRP A 224 -11.32 5.33 -11.23
N PHE A 225 -12.43 4.87 -11.82
CA PHE A 225 -12.98 5.40 -13.06
C PHE A 225 -14.10 6.42 -12.76
N ILE A 226 -14.00 7.58 -13.39
CA ILE A 226 -14.97 8.68 -13.32
C ILE A 226 -15.49 8.91 -14.73
N SER A 227 -16.78 8.73 -14.95
CA SER A 227 -17.40 8.81 -16.28
C SER A 227 -17.45 10.22 -16.84
N ALA A 228 -17.65 11.23 -15.99
CA ALA A 228 -17.62 12.65 -16.35
C ALA A 228 -17.17 13.48 -15.14
N VAL A 229 -16.08 14.23 -15.29
CA VAL A 229 -15.57 15.12 -14.24
C VAL A 229 -16.37 16.41 -14.21
N THR A 230 -16.92 16.79 -13.06
CA THR A 230 -17.65 18.04 -12.86
C THR A 230 -16.77 19.13 -12.27
N THR A 231 -17.19 20.39 -12.32
CA THR A 231 -16.43 21.52 -11.72
C THR A 231 -16.30 21.45 -10.21
N ASN A 232 -17.14 20.63 -9.56
CA ASN A 232 -17.11 20.40 -8.12
C ASN A 232 -16.26 19.17 -7.74
N PHE A 233 -15.61 18.53 -8.71
CA PHE A 233 -14.78 17.37 -8.46
C PHE A 233 -13.65 17.72 -7.47
N PRO A 234 -13.27 16.83 -6.54
CA PRO A 234 -12.21 17.10 -5.58
C PRO A 234 -10.90 17.50 -6.24
N HIS A 235 -10.33 18.60 -5.76
CA HIS A 235 -9.03 19.08 -6.22
C HIS A 235 -7.89 18.14 -5.83
N THR A 236 -8.00 17.48 -4.66
CA THR A 236 -6.96 16.57 -4.17
C THR A 236 -7.55 15.24 -3.77
N VAL A 237 -7.07 14.17 -4.42
CA VAL A 237 -7.39 12.79 -4.07
C VAL A 237 -6.12 12.02 -3.79
N GLU A 238 -6.23 11.02 -2.93
CA GLU A 238 -5.09 10.27 -2.42
C GLU A 238 -5.39 8.78 -2.47
N CYS A 239 -4.49 8.00 -3.05
CA CYS A 239 -4.52 6.56 -2.88
C CYS A 239 -3.55 6.15 -1.77
N ILE A 240 -3.94 5.15 -1.01
CA ILE A 240 -3.17 4.63 0.11
C ILE A 240 -3.10 3.11 -0.06
N ALA A 241 -1.88 2.59 -0.08
CA ALA A 241 -1.56 1.17 -0.14
C ALA A 241 -1.16 0.68 1.26
N ASP A 242 -1.81 -0.38 1.71
CA ASP A 242 -1.63 -0.95 3.04
C ASP A 242 -1.64 -2.48 2.95
N ASN A 243 -0.73 -3.14 3.67
CA ASN A 243 -0.70 -4.59 3.83
C ASN A 243 -0.49 -5.03 5.29
N GLY A 244 -0.71 -4.13 6.25
CA GLY A 244 -0.45 -4.34 7.67
C GLY A 244 1.02 -4.21 8.09
N VAL A 245 1.94 -4.02 7.15
CA VAL A 245 3.37 -3.83 7.40
C VAL A 245 3.72 -2.34 7.24
N LEU A 246 4.24 -1.73 8.30
CA LEU A 246 4.58 -0.31 8.30
C LEU A 246 5.92 -0.03 7.59
N PRO A 247 6.07 1.15 6.95
CA PRO A 247 5.05 2.19 6.78
C PRO A 247 4.09 1.90 5.63
N ALA A 248 2.84 2.34 5.74
CA ALA A 248 1.93 2.41 4.59
C ALA A 248 2.49 3.37 3.52
N SER A 249 2.09 3.16 2.26
CA SER A 249 2.52 4.02 1.14
C SER A 249 1.33 4.79 0.61
N ASN A 250 1.52 6.06 0.23
CA ASN A 250 0.46 6.90 -0.31
C ASN A 250 0.93 7.70 -1.52
N ARG A 251 -0.03 8.06 -2.35
CA ARG A 251 0.19 8.94 -3.51
C ARG A 251 -0.97 9.92 -3.65
N ILE A 252 -0.62 11.14 -4.01
CA ILE A 252 -1.52 12.29 -4.12
C ILE A 252 -1.68 12.63 -5.59
N PHE A 253 -2.93 12.86 -6.01
CA PHE A 253 -3.28 13.40 -7.31
C PHE A 253 -3.95 14.76 -7.09
N THR A 254 -3.40 15.80 -7.69
CA THR A 254 -4.04 17.12 -7.79
C THR A 254 -4.73 17.22 -9.14
N ILE A 255 -6.00 17.57 -9.15
CA ILE A 255 -6.85 17.58 -10.34
C ILE A 255 -7.32 19.02 -10.57
N SER A 256 -7.04 19.54 -11.78
CA SER A 256 -7.51 20.84 -12.24
C SER A 256 -8.61 20.64 -13.27
N VAL A 257 -9.84 20.98 -12.89
CA VAL A 257 -10.99 20.89 -13.81
C VAL A 257 -11.08 22.15 -14.64
N GLU A 258 -10.78 22.03 -15.92
CA GLU A 258 -10.77 23.12 -16.89
C GLU A 258 -12.16 23.31 -17.53
N ILE A 259 -12.52 24.57 -17.78
CA ILE A 259 -13.80 24.97 -18.34
C ILE A 259 -13.61 26.04 -19.43
N PRO A 260 -14.43 26.01 -20.50
CA PRO A 260 -14.51 27.14 -21.42
C PRO A 260 -14.97 28.41 -20.68
N PRO A 261 -14.73 29.60 -21.24
CA PRO A 261 -15.12 30.84 -20.57
C PRO A 261 -16.64 30.94 -20.48
N ILE A 262 -17.13 31.49 -19.37
CA ILE A 262 -18.52 31.87 -19.17
C ILE A 262 -18.51 33.37 -18.88
N VAL A 263 -19.15 34.15 -19.76
CA VAL A 263 -19.24 35.61 -19.62
C VAL A 263 -20.57 35.95 -18.98
N MET A 264 -20.54 36.70 -17.89
CA MET A 264 -21.69 37.13 -17.11
C MET A 264 -21.74 38.66 -17.10
N ILE A 265 -22.90 39.21 -17.43
CA ILE A 265 -23.19 40.65 -17.41
C ILE A 265 -24.24 40.89 -16.32
N ASN A 266 -23.94 41.78 -15.38
CA ASN A 266 -24.87 42.10 -14.29
C ASN A 266 -26.00 43.03 -14.75
N ASN A 267 -25.67 44.00 -15.61
CA ASN A 267 -26.63 44.91 -16.22
C ASN A 267 -26.38 44.99 -17.72
N ASP A 268 -27.28 44.40 -18.50
CA ASP A 268 -27.22 44.35 -19.95
C ASP A 268 -27.77 45.63 -20.62
N LEU A 269 -28.34 46.55 -19.83
CA LEU A 269 -28.86 47.83 -20.29
C LEU A 269 -28.41 48.97 -19.37
N ILE A 270 -27.55 49.85 -19.88
CA ILE A 270 -27.07 51.02 -19.14
C ILE A 270 -27.55 52.28 -19.85
N GLN A 271 -28.26 53.13 -19.13
CA GLN A 271 -28.74 54.42 -19.64
C GLN A 271 -27.79 55.53 -19.18
N SER A 272 -27.43 56.43 -20.10
CA SER A 272 -26.57 57.57 -19.80
C SER A 272 -26.91 58.78 -20.69
N GLN A 273 -26.10 59.83 -20.60
CA GLN A 273 -26.26 61.06 -21.36
C GLN A 273 -24.95 61.44 -22.04
N LEU A 274 -25.02 62.28 -23.08
CA LEU A 274 -23.85 62.89 -23.70
C LEU A 274 -22.95 63.55 -22.64
N TYR A 275 -21.64 63.43 -22.84
CA TYR A 275 -20.57 63.95 -22.00
C TYR A 275 -20.43 63.29 -20.62
N GLN A 276 -21.03 62.11 -20.41
CA GLN A 276 -20.85 61.30 -19.22
C GLN A 276 -19.79 60.21 -19.41
N ASN A 277 -19.21 59.78 -18.28
CA ASN A 277 -18.33 58.62 -18.22
C ASN A 277 -19.09 57.43 -17.65
N VAL A 278 -19.12 56.33 -18.39
CA VAL A 278 -19.79 55.09 -18.02
C VAL A 278 -18.76 53.98 -17.91
N THR A 279 -18.96 53.07 -16.96
CA THR A 279 -18.15 51.85 -16.85
C THR A 279 -19.04 50.65 -17.14
N LEU A 280 -18.65 49.83 -18.12
CA LEU A 280 -19.32 48.57 -18.45
C LEU A 280 -18.54 47.43 -17.79
N ASP A 281 -19.23 46.57 -17.05
CA ASP A 281 -18.61 45.48 -16.30
C ASP A 281 -19.01 44.11 -16.88
N CYS A 282 -18.03 43.24 -17.05
CA CYS A 282 -18.26 41.81 -17.29
C CYS A 282 -17.47 40.94 -16.32
N SER A 283 -18.12 39.89 -15.82
CA SER A 283 -17.51 38.86 -14.97
C SER A 283 -17.30 37.59 -15.78
N ILE A 284 -16.08 37.04 -15.75
CA ILE A 284 -15.67 35.90 -16.55
C ILE A 284 -15.28 34.76 -15.61
N LEU A 285 -15.97 33.62 -15.72
CA LEU A 285 -15.58 32.37 -15.09
C LEU A 285 -14.90 31.48 -16.13
N SER A 286 -13.62 31.12 -15.93
CA SER A 286 -12.84 30.32 -16.89
C SER A 286 -11.67 29.59 -16.23
N ARG A 287 -11.29 28.42 -16.76
CA ARG A 287 -10.03 27.75 -16.42
C ARG A 287 -9.50 26.97 -17.62
N PRO A 288 -8.28 27.22 -18.13
CA PRO A 288 -7.37 28.31 -17.75
C PRO A 288 -8.02 29.68 -17.92
N LEU A 289 -7.44 30.70 -17.27
CA LEU A 289 -7.93 32.08 -17.37
C LEU A 289 -8.03 32.50 -18.83
N ALA A 290 -9.16 33.11 -19.18
CA ALA A 290 -9.41 33.58 -20.53
C ALA A 290 -8.72 34.92 -20.81
N ARG A 291 -8.34 35.14 -22.07
CA ARG A 291 -8.08 36.48 -22.60
C ARG A 291 -9.40 37.22 -22.73
N ILE A 292 -9.49 38.44 -22.19
CA ILE A 292 -10.71 39.24 -22.16
C ILE A 292 -10.48 40.52 -22.97
N TYR A 293 -11.42 40.87 -23.83
CA TYR A 293 -11.39 42.10 -24.62
C TYR A 293 -12.81 42.56 -24.96
N TRP A 294 -12.96 43.84 -25.29
CA TRP A 294 -14.23 44.40 -25.73
C TRP A 294 -14.23 44.71 -27.22
N GLU A 295 -15.38 44.57 -27.83
CA GLU A 295 -15.61 44.86 -29.24
C GLU A 295 -16.87 45.73 -29.41
N LYS A 296 -16.78 46.72 -30.30
CA LYS A 296 -17.91 47.51 -30.76
C LYS A 296 -17.91 47.57 -32.28
N ASN A 297 -19.04 47.30 -32.91
CA ASN A 297 -19.20 47.34 -34.38
C ASN A 297 -18.13 46.50 -35.13
N GLY A 298 -17.72 45.37 -34.56
CA GLY A 298 -16.69 44.49 -35.12
C GLY A 298 -15.25 44.97 -34.96
N GLN A 299 -15.02 46.06 -34.21
CA GLN A 299 -13.69 46.57 -33.91
C GLN A 299 -13.34 46.36 -32.44
N ILE A 300 -12.14 45.84 -32.20
CA ILE A 300 -11.60 45.68 -30.85
C ILE A 300 -11.32 47.07 -30.26
N ILE A 301 -11.82 47.29 -29.06
CA ILE A 301 -11.60 48.53 -28.32
C ILE A 301 -10.19 48.50 -27.71
N ASP A 302 -9.54 49.64 -27.63
CA ASP A 302 -8.21 49.78 -27.04
C ASP A 302 -8.18 49.30 -25.57
N ASP A 303 -7.22 48.43 -25.26
CA ASP A 303 -6.97 47.87 -23.93
C ASP A 303 -6.69 48.97 -22.89
N SER A 304 -6.22 50.16 -23.30
CA SER A 304 -6.00 51.30 -22.40
C SER A 304 -7.27 51.80 -21.68
N LYS A 305 -8.45 51.50 -22.25
CA LYS A 305 -9.76 51.83 -21.67
C LYS A 305 -10.26 50.75 -20.70
N MET A 306 -9.53 49.65 -20.55
CA MET A 306 -9.95 48.47 -19.82
C MET A 306 -9.16 48.28 -18.52
N THR A 307 -9.84 47.81 -17.48
CA THR A 307 -9.21 47.33 -16.25
C THR A 307 -9.65 45.89 -15.99
N SER A 308 -8.70 44.96 -15.89
CA SER A 308 -8.97 43.55 -15.58
C SER A 308 -8.49 43.22 -14.17
N THR A 309 -9.39 42.71 -13.34
CA THR A 309 -9.13 42.31 -11.95
C THR A 309 -9.41 40.83 -11.78
N GLN A 310 -8.38 40.06 -11.45
CA GLN A 310 -8.54 38.64 -11.12
C GLN A 310 -8.98 38.49 -9.66
N ILE A 311 -10.15 37.88 -9.43
CA ILE A 311 -10.72 37.68 -8.09
C ILE A 311 -10.20 36.39 -7.47
N ASN A 312 -10.09 35.31 -8.27
CA ASN A 312 -9.51 34.04 -7.84
C ASN A 312 -8.94 33.27 -9.05
N GLN A 313 -8.60 31.98 -8.89
CA GLN A 313 -8.04 31.16 -9.96
C GLN A 313 -8.95 30.97 -11.19
N THR A 314 -10.24 31.28 -11.09
CA THR A 314 -11.24 31.05 -12.14
C THR A 314 -12.08 32.27 -12.50
N LEU A 315 -12.27 33.20 -11.56
CA LEU A 315 -13.13 34.38 -11.72
C LEU A 315 -12.28 35.62 -11.95
N SER A 316 -12.56 36.33 -13.04
CA SER A 316 -12.01 37.64 -13.36
C SER A 316 -13.14 38.63 -13.63
N ILE A 317 -12.93 39.90 -13.33
CA ILE A 317 -13.84 41.00 -13.68
C ILE A 317 -13.08 41.93 -14.62
N ASN A 318 -13.71 42.32 -15.73
CA ASN A 318 -13.16 43.29 -16.65
C ASN A 318 -14.12 44.48 -16.78
N GLN A 319 -13.56 45.68 -16.69
CA GLN A 319 -14.30 46.94 -16.71
C GLN A 319 -13.84 47.77 -17.89
N LEU A 320 -14.76 48.19 -18.74
CA LEU A 320 -14.51 49.10 -19.86
C LEU A 320 -15.00 50.50 -19.50
N LYS A 321 -14.11 51.49 -19.55
CA LYS A 321 -14.48 52.91 -19.40
C LYS A 321 -14.82 53.51 -20.76
N VAL A 322 -16.06 53.96 -20.88
CA VAL A 322 -16.60 54.63 -22.07
C VAL A 322 -16.87 56.08 -21.71
N GLN A 323 -16.25 57.01 -22.41
CA GLN A 323 -16.59 58.43 -22.37
C GLN A 323 -17.50 58.70 -23.56
N ILE A 324 -18.72 59.17 -23.31
CA ILE A 324 -19.74 59.42 -24.32
C ILE A 324 -19.56 60.84 -24.86
N ASN A 325 -19.07 61.01 -26.08
CA ASN A 325 -18.87 62.31 -26.70
C ASN A 325 -19.91 62.61 -27.80
N ASP A 326 -20.38 61.58 -28.49
CA ASP A 326 -21.37 61.67 -29.56
C ASP A 326 -22.33 60.47 -29.57
N ASP A 327 -23.27 60.47 -30.52
CA ASP A 327 -24.28 59.41 -30.64
C ASP A 327 -23.67 58.06 -31.06
N ASP A 328 -22.48 58.05 -31.68
CA ASP A 328 -21.79 56.83 -32.11
C ASP A 328 -21.19 56.08 -30.92
N ASP A 329 -21.05 56.72 -29.73
CA ASP A 329 -20.63 56.09 -28.48
C ASP A 329 -21.74 55.25 -27.82
N PHE A 330 -23.00 55.41 -28.21
CA PHE A 330 -24.09 54.54 -27.76
C PHE A 330 -24.13 53.21 -28.54
N GLY A 331 -25.01 52.30 -28.13
CA GLY A 331 -25.25 51.03 -28.80
C GLY A 331 -24.64 49.82 -28.11
N LYS A 332 -24.35 48.77 -28.89
CA LYS A 332 -23.98 47.45 -28.39
C LYS A 332 -22.47 47.32 -28.18
N TYR A 333 -22.09 46.94 -26.97
CA TYR A 333 -20.72 46.59 -26.60
C TYR A 333 -20.63 45.10 -26.27
N ASN A 334 -19.74 44.36 -26.91
CA ASN A 334 -19.52 42.93 -26.65
C ASN A 334 -18.31 42.77 -25.72
N CYS A 335 -18.47 42.11 -24.57
CA CYS A 335 -17.37 41.57 -23.79
C CYS A 335 -17.10 40.14 -24.23
N ILE A 336 -15.89 39.87 -24.69
CA ILE A 336 -15.48 38.60 -25.28
C ILE A 336 -14.40 37.98 -24.40
N ALA A 337 -14.53 36.68 -24.13
CA ALA A 337 -13.57 35.88 -23.39
C ALA A 337 -13.18 34.63 -24.17
N GLU A 338 -11.88 34.35 -24.25
CA GLU A 338 -11.32 33.23 -25.01
C GLU A 338 -10.25 32.47 -24.22
N ASN A 339 -10.38 31.15 -24.14
CA ASN A 339 -9.32 30.27 -23.67
C ASN A 339 -9.18 29.05 -24.59
N ILE A 340 -8.28 28.13 -24.26
CA ILE A 340 -8.00 26.92 -25.06
C ILE A 340 -9.23 26.00 -25.27
N HIS A 341 -10.29 26.16 -24.47
CA HIS A 341 -11.51 25.36 -24.55
C HIS A 341 -12.65 26.06 -25.30
N GLY A 342 -12.49 27.33 -25.67
CA GLY A 342 -13.40 28.04 -26.56
C GLY A 342 -13.48 29.55 -26.34
N ARG A 343 -14.32 30.17 -27.16
CA ARG A 343 -14.66 31.61 -27.14
C ARG A 343 -16.12 31.79 -26.74
N LYS A 344 -16.40 32.72 -25.84
CA LYS A 344 -17.76 33.16 -25.47
C LYS A 344 -17.82 34.67 -25.38
N GLU A 345 -19.01 35.21 -25.62
CA GLU A 345 -19.26 36.64 -25.58
C GLU A 345 -20.64 36.90 -24.98
N ALA A 346 -20.77 38.06 -24.36
CA ALA A 346 -22.03 38.64 -23.91
C ALA A 346 -21.99 40.14 -24.18
N PHE A 347 -23.14 40.79 -24.20
CA PHE A 347 -23.22 42.20 -24.59
C PHE A 347 -23.91 43.07 -23.56
N VAL A 348 -23.58 44.36 -23.60
CA VAL A 348 -24.23 45.45 -22.88
C VAL A 348 -24.72 46.44 -23.92
N TYR A 349 -25.96 46.91 -23.79
CA TYR A 349 -26.49 48.04 -24.54
C TYR A 349 -26.33 49.32 -23.72
N LEU A 350 -25.61 50.28 -24.28
CA LEU A 350 -25.50 51.64 -23.76
C LEU A 350 -26.52 52.53 -24.51
N LEU A 351 -27.49 53.09 -23.78
CA LEU A 351 -28.59 53.89 -24.31
C LEU A 351 -28.55 55.35 -23.85
#